data_AF-A0A1H3K6A4-F1
#
_entry.id   AF-A0A1H3K6A4-F1
#
_cell.length_a   1.000
_cell.length_b   1.000
_cell.length_c   1.000
_cell.angle_alpha   90.00
_cell.angle_beta   90.00
_cell.angle_gamma   90.00
#
_symmetry.space_group_name_H-M   'P 1'
#
loop_
_entity.id
_entity.type
_entity.pdbx_description
1 polymer ?
#
loop_
_entity_poly.entity_id
_entity_poly.type
_entity_poly.pdbx_seq_one_letter_code
_entity_poly.pdbx_strand_id
1 'polypeptide(L)'
;MNNKGMTLIEVILAIMIIGVIVIAFLPSISSGYNMLTGTKKFTIDSFEAQKEIELLMEKARKKEDINAYPQIEENSIKVFGKDVKGYKVSMDISNHGKINAFVGDIRPPEPKVPVADKVNLKGMKNNKEIKYIYGADKDIYLEGSYEITGDTRQYLLNVIQKWYVSEEGFYPIIPEAYPEIDAGNKYPVFPNNYELINGESTKKLTNLEKYLGRHIIYTVTPISKIGKYGVEVNSNPLYVIGLPFIDGLSLHLDSSYIDSNNGDFQSWTDLSGTHDLAKPDKPNKTPNIIDGVLYMNGSALKIQENNSLDSENLTIFTVVKNTESGINRIQNIISKYNNSNEQGWQLRLNSENVEFEYMGLEQYWDWGWRYRKKSNTLVSENYGEDKHIIMASFSPNNTLLGIDGSDFLIQNKNYTNSINNEPIIIGGDSSYVQISEILIFKNALSEEERKQVETYLSIKHNLGLNNNN
;
A
#
# COMPACT_ATOMS: atom_id res chain seq x y z
N MET A 1 -6.27 -93.81 50.97
CA MET A 1 -5.56 -92.55 51.25
C MET A 1 -6.01 -92.07 52.62
N ASN A 2 -5.05 -91.82 53.52
CA ASN A 2 -5.23 -91.66 54.97
C ASN A 2 -6.08 -90.42 55.33
N ASN A 3 -7.39 -90.58 55.45
CA ASN A 3 -8.25 -89.65 56.17
C ASN A 3 -8.18 -90.01 57.67
N LYS A 4 -7.10 -89.59 58.34
CA LYS A 4 -7.08 -89.58 59.82
C LYS A 4 -8.14 -88.57 60.27
N GLY A 5 -9.22 -89.07 60.87
CA GLY A 5 -10.20 -88.21 61.53
C GLY A 5 -9.48 -87.37 62.59
N MET A 6 -9.73 -86.06 62.60
CA MET A 6 -9.16 -85.17 63.61
C MET A 6 -9.53 -85.68 65.00
N THR A 7 -8.55 -85.72 65.89
CA THR A 7 -8.77 -86.04 67.30
C THR A 7 -9.56 -84.90 67.96
N LEU A 8 -10.38 -85.20 68.98
CA LEU A 8 -11.18 -84.20 69.70
C LEU A 8 -10.33 -83.02 70.20
N ILE A 9 -9.08 -83.30 70.59
CA ILE A 9 -8.08 -82.31 70.99
C ILE A 9 -7.74 -81.35 69.85
N GLU A 10 -7.50 -81.84 68.64
CA GLU A 10 -7.21 -80.98 67.48
C GLU A 10 -8.38 -80.06 67.13
N VAL A 11 -9.63 -80.53 67.29
CA VAL A 11 -10.83 -79.71 67.07
C VAL A 11 -10.93 -78.59 68.10
N ILE A 12 -10.70 -78.88 69.39
CA ILE A 12 -10.72 -77.88 70.47
C ILE A 12 -9.58 -76.86 70.27
N LEU A 13 -8.39 -77.32 69.90
CA LEU A 13 -7.21 -76.48 69.69
C LEU A 13 -7.39 -75.57 68.46
N ALA A 14 -7.99 -76.08 67.38
CA ALA A 14 -8.36 -75.27 66.21
C ALA A 14 -9.39 -74.19 66.57
N ILE A 15 -10.43 -74.51 67.36
CA ILE A 15 -11.43 -73.53 67.81
C ILE A 15 -10.78 -72.47 68.71
N MET A 16 -9.87 -72.85 69.62
CA MET A 16 -9.13 -71.88 70.44
C MET A 16 -8.25 -70.97 69.60
N ILE A 17 -7.49 -71.52 68.64
CA ILE A 17 -6.64 -70.72 67.74
C ILE A 17 -7.49 -69.75 66.93
N ILE A 18 -8.61 -70.21 66.36
CA ILE A 18 -9.55 -69.34 65.64
C ILE A 18 -10.10 -68.26 66.57
N GLY A 19 -10.47 -68.59 67.82
CA GLY A 19 -10.94 -67.60 68.80
C GLY A 19 -9.91 -66.51 69.10
N VAL A 20 -8.63 -66.90 69.31
CA VAL A 20 -7.54 -65.95 69.55
C VAL A 20 -7.27 -65.07 68.32
N ILE A 21 -7.27 -65.65 67.13
CA ILE A 21 -7.11 -64.91 65.86
C ILE A 21 -8.26 -63.92 65.68
N VAL A 22 -9.50 -64.35 65.90
CA VAL A 22 -10.69 -63.49 65.77
C VAL A 22 -10.62 -62.32 66.74
N ILE A 23 -10.24 -62.54 68.00
CA ILE A 23 -10.09 -61.48 69.01
C ILE A 23 -8.99 -60.47 68.61
N ALA A 24 -7.89 -60.94 68.02
CA ALA A 24 -6.80 -60.07 67.57
C ALA A 24 -7.15 -59.27 66.30
N PHE A 25 -7.85 -59.88 65.35
CA PHE A 25 -8.10 -59.29 64.03
C PHE A 25 -9.41 -58.49 63.92
N LEU A 26 -10.46 -58.80 64.70
CA LEU A 26 -11.72 -58.03 64.64
C LEU A 26 -11.53 -56.53 64.92
N PRO A 27 -10.76 -56.12 65.95
CA PRO A 27 -10.48 -54.71 66.22
C PRO A 27 -9.74 -54.05 65.06
N SER A 28 -8.81 -54.76 64.42
CA SER A 28 -8.04 -54.27 63.27
C SER A 28 -8.93 -54.07 62.03
N ILE A 29 -9.86 -54.99 61.75
CA ILE A 29 -10.84 -54.87 60.67
C ILE A 29 -11.81 -53.73 60.94
N SER A 30 -12.30 -53.61 62.17
CA SER A 30 -13.18 -52.50 62.59
C SER A 30 -12.49 -51.15 62.48
N SER A 31 -11.23 -51.06 62.93
CA SER A 31 -10.41 -49.86 62.79
C SER A 31 -10.13 -49.53 61.31
N GLY A 32 -9.82 -50.53 60.48
CA GLY A 32 -9.63 -50.36 59.05
C GLY A 32 -10.90 -49.87 58.34
N TYR A 33 -12.06 -50.41 58.70
CA TYR A 33 -13.35 -49.96 58.18
C TYR A 33 -13.67 -48.52 58.61
N ASN A 34 -13.46 -48.17 59.87
CA ASN A 34 -13.64 -46.80 60.37
C ASN A 34 -12.66 -45.82 59.72
N MET A 35 -11.43 -46.24 59.45
CA MET A 35 -10.44 -45.44 58.74
C MET A 35 -10.85 -45.23 57.28
N LEU A 36 -11.28 -46.27 56.56
CA LEU A 36 -11.71 -46.16 55.16
C LEU A 36 -12.96 -45.29 55.01
N THR A 37 -13.95 -45.48 55.89
CA THR A 37 -15.18 -44.67 55.89
C THR A 37 -14.91 -43.22 56.29
N GLY A 38 -14.10 -43.01 57.33
CA GLY A 38 -13.65 -41.67 57.75
C GLY A 38 -12.86 -40.95 56.67
N THR A 39 -11.93 -41.64 56.00
CA THR A 39 -11.12 -41.07 54.91
C THR A 39 -11.97 -40.75 53.69
N LYS A 40 -12.92 -41.63 53.34
CA LYS A 40 -13.88 -41.37 52.26
C LYS A 40 -14.71 -40.11 52.56
N LYS A 41 -15.22 -39.99 53.79
CA LYS A 41 -16.00 -38.82 54.21
C LYS A 41 -15.15 -37.54 54.17
N PHE A 42 -13.96 -37.56 54.75
CA PHE A 42 -13.03 -36.42 54.69
C PHE A 42 -12.72 -35.98 53.26
N THR A 43 -12.53 -36.95 52.35
CA THR A 43 -12.25 -36.68 50.94
C THR A 43 -13.43 -35.98 50.26
N ILE A 44 -14.65 -36.46 50.48
CA ILE A 44 -15.87 -35.84 49.94
C ILE A 44 -16.04 -34.43 50.48
N ASP A 45 -15.98 -34.25 51.80
CA ASP A 45 -16.14 -32.96 52.47
C ASP A 45 -15.07 -31.96 52.00
N SER A 46 -13.83 -32.42 51.78
CA SER A 46 -12.73 -31.57 51.29
C SER A 46 -12.94 -31.11 49.85
N PHE A 47 -13.41 -32.00 48.96
CA PHE A 47 -13.70 -31.63 47.57
C PHE A 47 -14.88 -30.66 47.46
N GLU A 48 -15.91 -30.84 48.30
CA GLU A 48 -17.04 -29.93 48.35
C GLU A 48 -16.61 -28.55 48.86
N ALA A 49 -15.86 -28.49 49.97
CA ALA A 49 -15.30 -27.24 50.47
C ALA A 49 -14.34 -26.57 49.47
N GLN A 50 -13.55 -27.34 48.72
CA GLN A 50 -12.66 -26.81 47.67
C GLN A 50 -13.47 -26.22 46.51
N LYS A 51 -14.54 -26.89 46.06
CA LYS A 51 -15.40 -26.37 45.01
C LYS A 51 -16.04 -25.03 45.43
N GLU A 52 -16.50 -24.95 46.68
CA GLU A 52 -17.12 -23.72 47.19
C GLU A 52 -16.11 -22.60 47.38
N ILE A 53 -14.90 -22.88 47.89
CA ILE A 53 -13.89 -21.85 48.04
C ILE A 53 -13.41 -21.32 46.68
N GLU A 54 -13.31 -22.16 45.65
CA GLU A 54 -12.99 -21.73 44.28
C GLU A 54 -14.05 -20.78 43.72
N LEU A 55 -15.34 -21.08 43.94
CA LEU A 55 -16.45 -20.20 43.55
C LEU A 55 -16.41 -18.85 44.29
N LEU A 56 -16.16 -18.88 45.60
CA LEU A 56 -16.01 -17.65 46.41
C LEU A 56 -14.79 -16.83 45.98
N MET A 57 -13.68 -17.47 45.65
CA MET A 57 -12.50 -16.82 45.09
C MET A 57 -12.80 -16.15 43.75
N GLU A 58 -13.59 -16.77 42.87
CA GLU A 58 -14.02 -16.16 41.61
C GLU A 58 -14.89 -14.92 41.83
N LYS A 59 -15.86 -15.00 42.75
CA LYS A 59 -16.70 -13.86 43.14
C LYS A 59 -15.87 -12.71 43.72
N ALA A 60 -14.93 -13.03 44.62
CA ALA A 60 -13.98 -12.05 45.17
C ALA A 60 -13.13 -11.38 44.08
N ARG A 61 -12.69 -12.14 43.04
CA ARG A 61 -11.95 -11.58 41.89
C ARG A 61 -12.79 -10.64 41.04
N LYS A 62 -14.07 -10.93 40.85
CA LYS A 62 -15.01 -10.12 40.06
C LYS A 62 -15.57 -8.91 40.82
N LYS A 63 -15.38 -8.86 42.15
CA LYS A 63 -15.96 -7.85 43.06
C LYS A 63 -17.49 -7.82 43.02
N GLU A 64 -18.12 -8.93 42.70
CA GLU A 64 -19.58 -9.08 42.66
C GLU A 64 -20.11 -9.46 44.06
N ASP A 65 -20.98 -8.62 44.62
CA ASP A 65 -21.74 -8.87 45.86
C ASP A 65 -20.92 -9.46 47.02
N ILE A 66 -19.72 -8.91 47.26
CA ILE A 66 -18.83 -9.37 48.35
C ILE A 66 -19.55 -9.35 49.72
N ASN A 67 -20.40 -8.34 49.96
CA ASN A 67 -21.17 -8.21 51.20
C ASN A 67 -22.26 -9.30 51.39
N ALA A 68 -22.61 -10.04 50.34
CA ALA A 68 -23.57 -11.14 50.44
C ALA A 68 -22.93 -12.44 50.97
N TYR A 69 -21.59 -12.49 51.09
CA TYR A 69 -20.85 -13.67 51.50
C TYR A 69 -19.99 -13.37 52.73
N PRO A 70 -20.43 -13.73 53.96
CA PRO A 70 -19.66 -13.48 55.18
C PRO A 70 -18.32 -14.25 55.24
N GLN A 71 -18.12 -15.22 54.36
CA GLN A 71 -16.88 -15.97 54.19
C GLN A 71 -15.75 -15.18 53.51
N ILE A 72 -16.07 -13.99 52.97
CA ILE A 72 -15.14 -13.11 52.28
C ILE A 72 -14.88 -11.89 53.16
N GLU A 73 -13.64 -11.74 53.63
CA GLU A 73 -13.22 -10.64 54.49
C GLU A 73 -12.13 -9.81 53.79
N GLU A 74 -12.28 -8.48 53.76
CA GLU A 74 -11.19 -7.60 53.35
C GLU A 74 -9.99 -7.75 54.29
N ASN A 75 -8.81 -7.99 53.73
CA ASN A 75 -7.60 -8.18 54.51
C ASN A 75 -6.35 -7.73 53.71
N SER A 76 -5.25 -7.53 54.40
CA SER A 76 -3.96 -7.19 53.80
C SER A 76 -2.89 -8.15 54.32
N ILE A 77 -2.17 -8.80 53.40
CA ILE A 77 -1.06 -9.70 53.73
C ILE A 77 0.25 -9.14 53.22
N LYS A 78 1.34 -9.38 53.94
CA LYS A 78 2.68 -8.96 53.52
C LYS A 78 3.33 -10.05 52.68
N VAL A 79 3.55 -9.79 51.40
CA VAL A 79 4.18 -10.73 50.45
C VAL A 79 5.43 -10.07 49.88
N PHE A 80 6.59 -10.70 50.05
CA PHE A 80 7.90 -10.15 49.64
C PHE A 80 8.16 -8.71 50.14
N GLY A 81 7.73 -8.40 51.37
CA GLY A 81 7.91 -7.09 51.99
C GLY A 81 6.94 -6.01 51.52
N LYS A 82 6.03 -6.30 50.59
CA LYS A 82 4.96 -5.40 50.13
C LYS A 82 3.63 -5.81 50.74
N ASP A 83 2.84 -4.81 51.15
CA ASP A 83 1.48 -5.04 51.63
C ASP A 83 0.54 -5.22 50.43
N VAL A 84 -0.06 -6.41 50.34
CA VAL A 84 -1.01 -6.81 49.30
C VAL A 84 -2.40 -6.76 49.90
N LYS A 85 -3.19 -5.78 49.50
CA LYS A 85 -4.63 -5.72 49.81
C LYS A 85 -5.39 -6.76 49.01
N GLY A 86 -6.46 -7.28 49.57
CA GLY A 86 -7.29 -8.29 48.91
C GLY A 86 -8.38 -8.82 49.83
N TYR A 87 -8.85 -10.00 49.51
CA TYR A 87 -9.90 -10.68 50.25
C TYR A 87 -9.40 -12.02 50.77
N LYS A 88 -9.53 -12.24 52.07
CA LYS A 88 -9.38 -13.55 52.67
C LYS A 88 -10.71 -14.30 52.50
N VAL A 89 -10.63 -15.50 51.94
CA VAL A 89 -11.77 -16.39 51.77
C VAL A 89 -11.53 -17.60 52.67
N SER A 90 -12.49 -17.92 53.53
CA SER A 90 -12.39 -19.02 54.48
C SER A 90 -13.59 -19.97 54.34
N MET A 91 -13.33 -21.27 54.21
CA MET A 91 -14.36 -22.31 54.10
C MET A 91 -14.12 -23.42 55.10
N ASP A 92 -15.15 -23.83 55.84
CA ASP A 92 -15.05 -24.89 56.85
C ASP A 92 -15.21 -26.26 56.17
N ILE A 93 -14.29 -27.18 56.43
CA ILE A 93 -14.39 -28.59 56.01
C ILE A 93 -15.11 -29.35 57.13
N SER A 94 -16.38 -29.06 57.38
CA SER A 94 -17.15 -29.71 58.45
C SER A 94 -16.36 -29.77 59.79
N ASN A 95 -16.23 -30.95 60.39
CA ASN A 95 -15.47 -31.20 61.63
C ASN A 95 -13.96 -31.42 61.41
N HIS A 96 -13.45 -31.15 60.21
CA HIS A 96 -12.09 -31.51 59.79
C HIS A 96 -11.14 -30.31 59.63
N GLY A 97 -11.62 -29.08 59.81
CA GLY A 97 -10.77 -27.87 59.78
C GLY A 97 -11.32 -26.78 58.86
N LYS A 98 -10.45 -25.88 58.41
CA LYS A 98 -10.80 -24.76 57.52
C LYS A 98 -9.78 -24.62 56.39
N ILE A 99 -10.26 -24.35 55.17
CA ILE A 99 -9.44 -23.90 54.04
C ILE A 99 -9.41 -22.39 54.06
N ASN A 100 -8.21 -21.80 53.99
CA ASN A 100 -8.04 -20.36 53.87
C ASN A 100 -7.34 -20.04 52.56
N ALA A 101 -7.93 -19.16 51.77
CA ALA A 101 -7.34 -18.62 50.55
C ALA A 101 -7.27 -17.09 50.64
N PHE A 102 -6.32 -16.50 49.93
CA PHE A 102 -6.21 -15.04 49.81
C PHE A 102 -6.22 -14.65 48.34
N VAL A 103 -7.16 -13.77 47.99
CA VAL A 103 -7.33 -13.22 46.64
C VAL A 103 -6.82 -11.79 46.66
N GLY A 104 -5.61 -11.56 46.15
CA GLY A 104 -5.05 -10.22 46.06
C GLY A 104 -5.82 -9.35 45.07
N ASP A 105 -6.06 -8.09 45.44
CA ASP A 105 -6.64 -7.04 44.57
C ASP A 105 -5.59 -6.39 43.66
N ILE A 106 -4.40 -7.00 43.56
CA ILE A 106 -3.35 -6.52 42.66
C ILE A 106 -3.62 -7.08 41.28
N ARG A 107 -4.26 -6.28 40.44
CA ARG A 107 -4.10 -6.42 39.00
C ARG A 107 -2.64 -6.09 38.68
N PRO A 108 -1.89 -6.96 37.98
CA PRO A 108 -0.60 -6.56 37.43
C PRO A 108 -0.82 -5.26 36.65
N PRO A 109 -0.02 -4.20 36.88
CA PRO A 109 -0.16 -2.98 36.11
C PRO A 109 -0.05 -3.36 34.63
N GLU A 110 -0.91 -2.77 33.78
CA GLU A 110 -0.80 -3.00 32.35
C GLU A 110 0.62 -2.62 31.92
N PRO A 111 1.36 -3.56 31.32
CA PRO A 111 2.72 -3.27 30.96
C PRO A 111 2.72 -2.23 29.86
N LYS A 112 3.53 -1.18 30.07
CA LYS A 112 3.72 -0.14 29.08
C LYS A 112 4.39 -0.73 27.83
N VAL A 113 3.72 -0.60 26.70
CA VAL A 113 4.25 -0.97 25.38
C VAL A 113 4.83 0.26 24.68
N PRO A 114 5.93 0.11 23.94
CA PRO A 114 6.46 1.18 23.09
C PRO A 114 5.44 1.56 22.02
N VAL A 115 5.35 2.86 21.73
CA VAL A 115 4.45 3.42 20.70
C VAL A 115 5.30 4.10 19.63
N ALA A 116 5.10 3.68 18.39
CA ALA A 116 5.69 4.31 17.21
C ALA A 116 4.86 5.53 16.80
N ASP A 117 5.54 6.59 16.37
CA ASP A 117 4.96 7.85 15.92
C ASP A 117 5.75 8.38 14.70
N LYS A 118 5.15 9.28 13.92
CA LYS A 118 5.73 9.90 12.72
C LYS A 118 6.34 8.88 11.75
N VAL A 119 5.58 7.83 11.46
CA VAL A 119 5.98 6.84 10.45
C VAL A 119 5.85 7.49 9.08
N ASN A 120 6.97 7.74 8.43
CA ASN A 120 7.03 8.44 7.16
C ASN A 120 7.76 7.60 6.12
N LEU A 121 7.32 7.76 4.87
CA LEU A 121 7.89 7.12 3.70
C LEU A 121 8.30 8.19 2.71
N LYS A 122 9.54 8.11 2.23
CA LYS A 122 10.11 9.06 1.26
C LYS A 122 10.80 8.31 0.14
N GLY A 123 10.76 8.86 -1.06
CA GLY A 123 11.61 8.40 -2.15
C GLY A 123 12.90 9.20 -2.20
N MET A 124 13.98 8.49 -2.49
CA MET A 124 15.34 9.00 -2.41
C MET A 124 16.09 8.68 -3.70
N LYS A 125 16.81 9.66 -4.24
CA LYS A 125 17.78 9.50 -5.33
C LYS A 125 19.06 10.22 -4.96
N ASN A 126 20.20 9.53 -4.99
CA ASN A 126 21.51 10.12 -4.61
C ASN A 126 21.48 10.84 -3.24
N ASN A 127 20.81 10.24 -2.24
CA ASN A 127 20.59 10.80 -0.90
C ASN A 127 19.78 12.11 -0.85
N LYS A 128 19.07 12.48 -1.91
CA LYS A 128 18.13 13.59 -1.93
C LYS A 128 16.70 13.07 -2.02
N GLU A 129 15.81 13.69 -1.26
CA GLU A 129 14.38 13.42 -1.32
C GLU A 129 13.83 13.87 -2.68
N ILE A 130 13.03 13.00 -3.29
CA ILE A 130 12.37 13.25 -4.57
C ILE A 130 10.87 12.99 -4.41
N LYS A 131 10.08 13.76 -5.13
CA LYS A 131 8.61 13.71 -5.06
C LYS A 131 8.01 12.62 -5.94
N TYR A 132 8.57 12.42 -7.12
CA TYR A 132 8.04 11.53 -8.16
C TYR A 132 8.94 10.32 -8.33
N ILE A 133 8.38 9.13 -8.13
CA ILE A 133 9.15 7.89 -8.04
C ILE A 133 8.96 7.08 -9.30
N TYR A 134 9.92 7.14 -10.21
CA TYR A 134 9.95 6.28 -11.38
C TYR A 134 10.59 4.95 -11.02
N GLY A 135 9.80 3.87 -10.96
CA GLY A 135 10.32 2.56 -10.54
C GLY A 135 11.36 1.98 -11.49
N ALA A 136 11.37 2.43 -12.76
CA ALA A 136 12.38 2.07 -13.75
C ALA A 136 13.77 2.67 -13.48
N ASP A 137 13.86 3.71 -12.63
CA ASP A 137 15.12 4.31 -12.23
C ASP A 137 15.80 3.47 -11.14
N LYS A 138 16.93 2.84 -11.48
CA LYS A 138 17.67 1.98 -10.55
C LYS A 138 18.38 2.74 -9.44
N ASP A 139 18.56 4.05 -9.58
CA ASP A 139 19.18 4.89 -8.56
C ASP A 139 18.17 5.37 -7.50
N ILE A 140 16.87 5.12 -7.71
CA ILE A 140 15.81 5.47 -6.77
C ILE A 140 15.57 4.31 -5.78
N TYR A 141 15.45 4.67 -4.51
CA TYR A 141 15.01 3.76 -3.45
C TYR A 141 14.01 4.46 -2.54
N LEU A 142 13.21 3.67 -1.82
CA LEU A 142 12.33 4.19 -0.78
C LEU A 142 12.98 4.05 0.60
N GLU A 143 12.79 5.06 1.45
CA GLU A 143 13.31 5.08 2.82
C GLU A 143 12.18 5.32 3.82
N GLY A 144 12.00 4.34 4.70
CA GLY A 144 11.10 4.39 5.84
C GLY A 144 11.78 5.04 7.06
N SER A 145 11.07 5.92 7.73
CA SER A 145 11.51 6.55 8.97
C SER A 145 10.40 6.52 10.01
N TYR A 146 10.79 6.51 11.29
CA TYR A 146 9.86 6.50 12.41
C TYR A 146 10.53 7.07 13.66
N GLU A 147 9.71 7.56 14.58
CA GLU A 147 10.10 7.92 15.93
C GLU A 147 9.41 6.97 16.93
N ILE A 148 10.01 6.80 18.10
CA ILE A 148 9.38 6.09 19.23
C ILE A 148 9.14 7.12 20.31
N THR A 149 7.90 7.19 20.80
CA THR A 149 7.47 8.16 21.81
C THR A 149 8.38 8.13 23.03
N GLY A 150 8.85 9.30 23.47
CA GLY A 150 9.83 9.44 24.56
C GLY A 150 9.44 8.68 25.84
N ASP A 151 8.17 8.80 26.25
CA ASP A 151 7.63 8.18 27.46
C ASP A 151 7.68 6.64 27.45
N THR A 152 7.75 6.04 26.27
CA THR A 152 7.71 4.58 26.10
C THR A 152 9.00 3.99 25.54
N ARG A 153 9.95 4.84 25.09
CA ARG A 153 11.22 4.43 24.48
C ARG A 153 12.06 3.52 25.38
N GLN A 154 12.05 3.73 26.69
CA GLN A 154 12.78 2.89 27.65
C GLN A 154 12.31 1.43 27.70
N TYR A 155 11.08 1.15 27.25
CA TYR A 155 10.50 -0.18 27.20
C TYR A 155 10.75 -0.90 25.87
N LEU A 156 11.36 -0.23 24.87
CA LEU A 156 11.63 -0.79 23.56
C LEU A 156 12.71 -1.90 23.62
N LEU A 157 12.44 -3.02 22.97
CA LEU A 157 13.40 -4.09 22.70
C LEU A 157 13.86 -4.08 21.25
N ASN A 158 12.90 -4.08 20.33
CA ASN A 158 13.15 -4.13 18.89
C ASN A 158 11.97 -3.51 18.13
N VAL A 159 12.13 -3.32 16.83
CA VAL A 159 11.09 -2.80 15.93
C VAL A 159 11.00 -3.71 14.72
N ILE A 160 9.81 -4.26 14.47
CA ILE A 160 9.50 -4.94 13.22
C ILE A 160 9.14 -3.88 12.18
N GLN A 161 9.75 -4.01 11.02
CA GLN A 161 9.54 -3.14 9.87
C GLN A 161 9.07 -4.03 8.73
N LYS A 162 8.01 -3.62 8.05
CA LYS A 162 7.47 -4.35 6.90
C LYS A 162 7.07 -3.39 5.80
N TRP A 163 7.20 -3.88 4.58
CA TRP A 163 6.81 -3.20 3.36
C TRP A 163 5.60 -3.89 2.76
N TYR A 164 4.68 -3.09 2.26
CA TYR A 164 3.46 -3.55 1.61
C TYR A 164 3.32 -2.89 0.26
N VAL A 165 2.80 -3.64 -0.72
CA VAL A 165 2.51 -3.15 -2.07
C VAL A 165 1.04 -3.35 -2.37
N SER A 166 0.41 -2.37 -3.01
CA SER A 166 -0.99 -2.46 -3.41
C SER A 166 -1.18 -3.43 -4.58
N GLU A 167 -2.43 -3.85 -4.79
CA GLU A 167 -2.87 -4.38 -6.08
C GLU A 167 -2.70 -3.33 -7.20
N GLU A 168 -2.75 -3.78 -8.46
CA GLU A 168 -2.65 -2.91 -9.63
C GLU A 168 -4.00 -2.23 -9.95
N GLY A 169 -3.96 -1.11 -10.68
CA GLY A 169 -5.16 -0.44 -11.21
C GLY A 169 -5.69 0.74 -10.37
N PHE A 170 -5.04 1.07 -9.25
CA PHE A 170 -5.42 2.24 -8.45
C PHE A 170 -4.87 3.56 -9.00
N TYR A 171 -5.57 4.66 -8.71
CA TYR A 171 -5.14 5.99 -9.14
C TYR A 171 -3.88 6.49 -8.40
N PRO A 172 -2.95 7.18 -9.09
CA PRO A 172 -1.69 7.63 -8.51
C PRO A 172 -1.85 8.50 -7.25
N ILE A 173 -2.78 9.47 -7.29
CA ILE A 173 -3.00 10.41 -6.19
C ILE A 173 -4.22 9.99 -5.38
N ILE A 174 -4.01 9.80 -4.08
CA ILE A 174 -5.07 9.55 -3.12
C ILE A 174 -5.46 10.90 -2.49
N PRO A 175 -6.69 11.39 -2.68
CA PRO A 175 -7.13 12.64 -2.06
C PRO A 175 -7.29 12.45 -0.54
N GLU A 176 -7.19 13.54 0.21
CA GLU A 176 -7.32 13.51 1.68
C GLU A 176 -8.69 13.00 2.13
N ALA A 177 -9.73 13.26 1.32
CA ALA A 177 -11.06 12.70 1.50
C ALA A 177 -11.61 12.23 0.15
N TYR A 178 -12.18 11.03 0.14
CA TYR A 178 -12.91 10.47 -0.99
C TYR A 178 -14.16 9.72 -0.52
N PRO A 179 -15.19 9.59 -1.37
CA PRO A 179 -16.38 8.80 -1.06
C PRO A 179 -16.03 7.35 -0.68
N GLU A 180 -16.75 6.76 0.29
CA GLU A 180 -16.51 5.37 0.70
C GLU A 180 -16.63 4.36 -0.46
N ILE A 181 -17.47 4.66 -1.47
CA ILE A 181 -17.60 3.82 -2.68
C ILE A 181 -16.34 3.77 -3.53
N ASP A 182 -15.48 4.79 -3.44
CA ASP A 182 -14.21 4.85 -4.17
C ASP A 182 -13.09 4.10 -3.41
N ALA A 183 -13.31 3.78 -2.13
CA ALA A 183 -12.40 3.02 -1.29
C ALA A 183 -12.32 1.55 -1.74
N GLY A 184 -11.12 1.08 -2.06
CA GLY A 184 -10.85 -0.26 -2.57
C GLY A 184 -11.19 -0.46 -4.04
N ASN A 185 -11.82 0.52 -4.70
CA ASN A 185 -12.11 0.52 -6.13
C ASN A 185 -11.16 1.44 -6.91
N LYS A 186 -11.10 2.72 -6.52
CA LYS A 186 -10.23 3.73 -7.15
C LYS A 186 -8.97 3.99 -6.34
N TYR A 187 -9.09 3.89 -5.02
CA TYR A 187 -8.00 4.14 -4.08
C TYR A 187 -7.79 2.93 -3.17
N PRO A 188 -6.55 2.49 -2.94
CA PRO A 188 -6.27 1.28 -2.17
C PRO A 188 -6.54 1.51 -0.68
N VAL A 189 -7.13 0.52 -0.01
CA VAL A 189 -7.38 0.56 1.44
C VAL A 189 -6.46 -0.42 2.15
N PHE A 190 -5.66 0.08 3.09
CA PHE A 190 -4.85 -0.77 3.96
C PHE A 190 -5.70 -1.36 5.09
N PRO A 191 -5.58 -2.66 5.42
CA PRO A 191 -4.65 -3.65 4.84
C PRO A 191 -5.21 -4.44 3.65
N ASN A 192 -6.48 -4.27 3.30
CA ASN A 192 -7.21 -5.19 2.41
C ASN A 192 -6.65 -5.28 0.97
N ASN A 193 -6.22 -4.15 0.39
CA ASN A 193 -5.71 -4.10 -0.98
C ASN A 193 -4.18 -4.16 -1.05
N TYR A 194 -3.52 -4.65 0.00
CA TYR A 194 -2.07 -4.63 0.13
C TYR A 194 -1.51 -6.01 0.45
N GLU A 195 -0.45 -6.37 -0.25
CA GLU A 195 0.31 -7.60 -0.04
C GLU A 195 1.66 -7.30 0.61
N LEU A 196 2.11 -8.22 1.48
CA LEU A 196 3.40 -8.12 2.15
C LEU A 196 4.53 -8.37 1.14
N ILE A 197 5.49 -7.44 1.08
CA ILE A 197 6.75 -7.66 0.36
C ILE A 197 7.65 -8.54 1.21
N ASN A 198 7.76 -9.82 0.81
CA ASN A 198 8.54 -10.81 1.53
C ASN A 198 10.05 -10.53 1.45
N GLY A 199 10.75 -10.70 2.58
CA GLY A 199 12.20 -10.59 2.67
C GLY A 199 12.74 -9.20 2.98
N GLU A 200 11.93 -8.15 2.86
CA GLU A 200 12.34 -6.76 3.10
C GLU A 200 11.97 -6.34 4.54
N SER A 201 12.97 -6.33 5.42
CA SER A 201 12.83 -5.95 6.84
C SER A 201 13.66 -4.73 7.23
N THR A 202 14.26 -4.06 6.24
CA THR A 202 15.10 -2.90 6.46
C THR A 202 14.32 -1.59 6.27
N LYS A 203 14.95 -0.47 6.63
CA LYS A 203 14.42 0.87 6.37
C LYS A 203 14.44 1.26 4.89
N LYS A 204 15.10 0.48 4.03
CA LYS A 204 15.27 0.80 2.62
C LYS A 204 14.62 -0.27 1.76
N LEU A 205 13.86 0.16 0.77
CA LEU A 205 13.32 -0.70 -0.29
C LEU A 205 13.93 -0.30 -1.62
N THR A 206 14.58 -1.25 -2.29
CA THR A 206 15.22 -1.10 -3.61
C THR A 206 14.49 -1.93 -4.68
N ASN A 207 14.92 -1.87 -5.93
CA ASN A 207 14.36 -2.64 -7.05
C ASN A 207 12.86 -2.38 -7.27
N LEU A 208 12.51 -1.10 -7.40
CA LEU A 208 11.13 -0.63 -7.52
C LEU A 208 10.48 -0.99 -8.87
N GLU A 209 11.26 -1.47 -9.84
CA GLU A 209 10.80 -1.99 -11.14
C GLU A 209 9.74 -3.10 -11.01
N LYS A 210 9.67 -3.79 -9.87
CA LYS A 210 8.67 -4.85 -9.61
C LYS A 210 7.31 -4.32 -9.17
N TYR A 211 7.23 -3.03 -8.84
CA TYR A 211 6.07 -2.39 -8.24
C TYR A 211 5.56 -1.22 -9.08
N LEU A 212 5.87 -1.23 -10.38
CA LEU A 212 5.42 -0.22 -11.34
C LEU A 212 3.89 -0.10 -11.30
N GLY A 213 3.40 1.13 -11.16
CA GLY A 213 1.98 1.45 -11.18
C GLY A 213 1.23 1.15 -9.88
N ARG A 214 1.93 0.98 -8.75
CA ARG A 214 1.35 0.55 -7.47
C ARG A 214 1.76 1.47 -6.31
N HIS A 215 0.98 1.42 -5.23
CA HIS A 215 1.27 2.13 -3.99
C HIS A 215 2.08 1.26 -3.04
N ILE A 216 3.05 1.87 -2.38
CA ILE A 216 3.88 1.25 -1.35
C ILE A 216 3.55 1.89 0.00
N ILE A 217 3.43 1.04 1.03
CA ILE A 217 3.29 1.44 2.42
C ILE A 217 4.44 0.84 3.24
N TYR A 218 4.96 1.64 4.16
CA TYR A 218 5.91 1.20 5.18
C TYR A 218 5.22 1.15 6.54
N THR A 219 5.40 0.05 7.27
CA THR A 219 4.78 -0.15 8.59
C THR A 219 5.82 -0.45 9.66
N VAL A 220 5.47 -0.07 10.89
CA VAL A 220 6.34 -0.17 12.04
C VAL A 220 5.54 -0.75 13.21
N THR A 221 6.00 -1.88 13.73
CA THR A 221 5.46 -2.50 14.96
C THR A 221 6.56 -2.59 16.01
N PRO A 222 6.51 -1.78 17.07
CA PRO A 222 7.52 -1.83 18.13
C PRO A 222 7.26 -3.01 19.08
N ILE A 223 8.32 -3.61 19.60
CA ILE A 223 8.28 -4.73 20.54
C ILE A 223 8.85 -4.28 21.88
N SER A 224 8.12 -4.56 22.96
CA SER A 224 8.57 -4.27 24.32
C SER A 224 9.60 -5.28 24.84
N LYS A 225 10.40 -4.89 25.84
CA LYS A 225 11.36 -5.76 26.57
C LYS A 225 10.73 -6.99 27.22
N ILE A 226 9.43 -6.99 27.43
CA ILE A 226 8.67 -8.12 27.96
C ILE A 226 8.04 -8.99 26.85
N GLY A 227 8.35 -8.72 25.58
CA GLY A 227 7.87 -9.49 24.43
C GLY A 227 6.46 -9.15 23.93
N LYS A 228 5.79 -8.14 24.49
CA LYS A 228 4.51 -7.64 23.94
C LYS A 228 4.72 -6.72 22.75
N TYR A 229 3.89 -6.89 21.73
CA TYR A 229 3.82 -6.04 20.55
C TYR A 229 3.04 -4.76 20.87
N GLY A 230 3.52 -3.63 20.36
CA GLY A 230 2.75 -2.40 20.27
C GLY A 230 1.79 -2.44 19.07
N VAL A 231 1.11 -1.31 18.85
CA VAL A 231 0.23 -1.12 17.68
C VAL A 231 1.09 -0.94 16.43
N GLU A 232 0.69 -1.59 15.34
CA GLU A 232 1.30 -1.40 14.01
C GLU A 232 0.82 -0.05 13.44
N VAL A 233 1.76 0.80 13.05
CA VAL A 233 1.49 2.12 12.47
C VAL A 233 2.06 2.15 11.05
N ASN A 234 1.27 2.64 10.10
CA ASN A 234 1.61 2.73 8.68
C ASN A 234 1.97 4.17 8.27
N SER A 235 2.82 4.29 7.25
CA SER A 235 3.04 5.55 6.54
C SER A 235 1.87 5.90 5.63
N ASN A 236 1.85 7.14 5.15
CA ASN A 236 1.07 7.48 3.96
C ASN A 236 1.54 6.64 2.77
N PRO A 237 0.64 6.22 1.87
CA PRO A 237 1.00 5.48 0.66
C PRO A 237 1.82 6.37 -0.29
N LEU A 238 2.83 5.77 -0.92
CA LEU A 238 3.62 6.41 -1.96
C LEU A 238 3.43 5.67 -3.28
N TYR A 239 3.13 6.37 -4.37
CA TYR A 239 2.92 5.76 -5.68
C TYR A 239 4.22 5.62 -6.48
N VAL A 240 4.46 4.44 -7.03
CA VAL A 240 5.55 4.17 -7.98
C VAL A 240 5.00 4.33 -9.39
N ILE A 241 5.48 5.35 -10.11
CA ILE A 241 5.05 5.65 -11.49
C ILE A 241 5.34 4.44 -12.37
N GLY A 242 4.30 3.98 -13.07
CA GLY A 242 4.35 2.76 -13.86
C GLY A 242 5.05 2.85 -15.21
N LEU A 243 5.62 4.00 -15.57
CA LEU A 243 6.33 4.18 -16.83
C LEU A 243 7.57 3.26 -16.86
N PRO A 244 7.62 2.24 -17.73
CA PRO A 244 8.64 1.19 -17.68
C PRO A 244 10.00 1.65 -18.21
N PHE A 245 10.02 2.77 -18.94
CA PHE A 245 11.20 3.30 -19.61
C PHE A 245 11.28 4.81 -19.42
N ILE A 246 12.43 5.30 -18.95
CA ILE A 246 12.65 6.71 -18.62
C ILE A 246 13.90 7.31 -19.28
N ASP A 247 14.70 6.52 -20.00
CA ASP A 247 15.88 7.07 -20.65
C ASP A 247 15.48 8.05 -21.76
N GLY A 248 16.10 9.22 -21.74
CA GLY A 248 15.71 10.31 -22.63
C GLY A 248 14.35 10.96 -22.33
N LEU A 249 13.64 10.59 -21.26
CA LEU A 249 12.39 11.28 -20.87
C LEU A 249 12.69 12.75 -20.53
N SER A 250 11.94 13.66 -21.15
CA SER A 250 12.14 15.10 -21.02
C SER A 250 10.88 15.89 -20.69
N LEU A 251 9.70 15.29 -20.84
CA LEU A 251 8.43 15.85 -20.36
C LEU A 251 7.50 14.69 -20.03
N HIS A 252 6.87 14.74 -18.86
CA HIS A 252 5.82 13.82 -18.46
C HIS A 252 4.71 14.60 -17.75
N LEU A 253 3.58 14.75 -18.43
CA LEU A 253 2.38 15.38 -17.91
C LEU A 253 1.28 14.34 -17.79
N ASP A 254 0.84 14.07 -16.56
CA ASP A 254 -0.24 13.11 -16.26
C ASP A 254 -1.41 13.87 -15.63
N SER A 255 -2.61 13.68 -16.16
CA SER A 255 -3.83 14.35 -15.70
C SER A 255 -4.14 14.12 -14.22
N SER A 256 -3.65 13.01 -13.65
CA SER A 256 -3.72 12.75 -12.20
C SER A 256 -3.03 13.83 -11.37
N TYR A 257 -2.05 14.55 -11.93
CA TYR A 257 -1.21 15.58 -11.28
C TYR A 257 -1.56 17.01 -11.75
N ILE A 258 -2.80 17.23 -12.18
CA ILE A 258 -3.32 18.56 -12.45
C ILE A 258 -3.60 19.26 -11.12
N ASP A 259 -3.05 20.47 -10.97
CA ASP A 259 -3.37 21.34 -9.85
C ASP A 259 -4.63 22.15 -10.17
N SER A 260 -5.59 22.13 -9.25
CA SER A 260 -6.87 22.82 -9.40
C SER A 260 -7.33 23.41 -8.08
N ASN A 261 -8.01 24.55 -8.16
CA ASN A 261 -8.57 25.23 -6.99
C ASN A 261 -10.06 25.49 -7.23
N ASN A 262 -10.93 24.96 -6.38
CA ASN A 262 -12.38 25.01 -6.55
C ASN A 262 -12.89 24.52 -7.92
N GLY A 263 -12.17 23.57 -8.54
CA GLY A 263 -12.48 23.05 -9.88
C GLY A 263 -11.84 23.83 -11.03
N ASP A 264 -11.26 25.00 -10.77
CA ASP A 264 -10.56 25.79 -11.78
C ASP A 264 -9.11 25.34 -11.92
N PHE A 265 -8.71 25.05 -13.16
CA PHE A 265 -7.34 24.67 -13.51
C PHE A 265 -6.32 25.75 -13.09
N GLN A 266 -5.25 25.34 -12.41
CA GLN A 266 -4.13 26.23 -12.05
C GLN A 266 -2.89 25.94 -12.89
N SER A 267 -2.44 24.68 -12.88
CA SER A 267 -1.26 24.25 -13.65
C SER A 267 -1.23 22.74 -13.85
N TRP A 268 -0.45 22.30 -14.84
CA TRP A 268 -0.12 20.91 -15.04
C TRP A 268 1.38 20.71 -14.76
N THR A 269 1.69 19.91 -13.74
CA THR A 269 3.08 19.75 -13.28
C THR A 269 3.82 18.71 -14.12
N ASP A 270 5.02 19.04 -14.58
CA ASP A 270 5.95 18.08 -15.18
C ASP A 270 6.59 17.16 -14.13
N LEU A 271 6.48 15.86 -14.39
CA LEU A 271 7.01 14.79 -13.56
C LEU A 271 8.44 14.39 -13.97
N SER A 272 8.92 14.78 -15.17
CA SER A 272 10.19 14.33 -15.76
C SER A 272 11.46 14.71 -14.98
N GLY A 273 11.34 15.65 -14.04
CA GLY A 273 12.42 16.12 -13.16
C GLY A 273 12.94 17.53 -13.49
N THR A 274 12.51 18.16 -14.60
CA THR A 274 12.76 19.60 -14.82
C THR A 274 11.81 20.47 -13.98
N HIS A 275 10.67 19.90 -13.57
CA HIS A 275 9.63 20.56 -12.76
C HIS A 275 9.01 21.79 -13.43
N ASP A 276 8.97 21.77 -14.76
CA ASP A 276 8.25 22.77 -15.54
C ASP A 276 6.74 22.72 -15.27
N LEU A 277 6.09 23.89 -15.33
CA LEU A 277 4.65 24.01 -15.15
C LEU A 277 4.00 24.44 -16.47
N ALA A 278 3.05 23.64 -16.96
CA ALA A 278 2.16 24.09 -18.02
C ALA A 278 1.07 24.97 -17.41
N LYS A 279 1.04 26.25 -17.80
CA LYS A 279 0.08 27.24 -17.29
C LYS A 279 -0.78 27.79 -18.43
N PRO A 280 -1.97 28.34 -18.15
CA PRO A 280 -2.79 28.97 -19.18
C PRO A 280 -1.99 30.04 -19.92
N ASP A 281 -2.00 29.99 -21.25
CA ASP A 281 -1.33 31.00 -22.08
C ASP A 281 -1.98 32.38 -21.92
N LYS A 282 -3.30 32.39 -21.65
CA LYS A 282 -4.10 33.59 -21.40
C LYS A 282 -4.90 33.44 -20.10
N PRO A 283 -4.93 34.45 -19.20
CA PRO A 283 -5.59 34.33 -17.90
C PRO A 283 -7.10 34.05 -17.94
N ASN A 284 -7.76 34.43 -19.04
CA ASN A 284 -9.22 34.30 -19.23
C ASN A 284 -9.61 33.10 -20.12
N LYS A 285 -8.65 32.26 -20.51
CA LYS A 285 -8.88 31.04 -21.29
C LYS A 285 -8.16 29.87 -20.63
N THR A 286 -8.80 29.33 -19.60
CA THR A 286 -8.31 28.17 -18.86
C THR A 286 -9.03 26.91 -19.35
N PRO A 287 -8.32 25.79 -19.52
CA PRO A 287 -8.97 24.52 -19.81
C PRO A 287 -9.87 24.09 -18.64
N ASN A 288 -10.89 23.30 -18.96
CA ASN A 288 -11.78 22.70 -17.97
C ASN A 288 -11.24 21.33 -17.54
N ILE A 289 -11.55 20.92 -16.32
CA ILE A 289 -11.27 19.55 -15.85
C ILE A 289 -12.59 18.79 -15.88
N ILE A 290 -12.66 17.73 -16.68
CA ILE A 290 -13.83 16.86 -16.81
C ILE A 290 -13.38 15.45 -16.47
N ASP A 291 -13.97 14.86 -15.43
CA ASP A 291 -13.64 13.51 -14.95
C ASP A 291 -12.13 13.28 -14.73
N GLY A 292 -11.44 14.31 -14.20
CA GLY A 292 -10.00 14.27 -13.93
C GLY A 292 -9.12 14.41 -15.18
N VAL A 293 -9.69 14.67 -16.36
CA VAL A 293 -8.98 14.87 -17.62
C VAL A 293 -9.03 16.33 -18.06
N LEU A 294 -7.97 16.80 -18.72
CA LEU A 294 -7.89 18.17 -19.20
C LEU A 294 -8.67 18.34 -20.51
N TYR A 295 -9.70 19.17 -20.51
CA TYR A 295 -10.48 19.52 -21.69
C TYR A 295 -10.07 20.89 -22.25
N MET A 296 -9.49 20.88 -23.45
CA MET A 296 -8.83 22.05 -24.01
C MET A 296 -9.75 23.14 -24.57
N ASN A 297 -11.05 22.90 -24.82
CA ASN A 297 -12.10 23.88 -25.21
C ASN A 297 -11.66 25.28 -25.74
N GLY A 298 -10.83 25.35 -26.77
CA GLY A 298 -10.32 26.63 -27.33
C GLY A 298 -9.35 27.40 -26.42
N SER A 299 -8.71 26.72 -25.47
CA SER A 299 -7.70 27.18 -24.52
C SER A 299 -6.34 26.59 -24.86
N ALA A 300 -5.28 27.21 -24.36
CA ALA A 300 -3.91 26.76 -24.57
C ALA A 300 -3.14 26.79 -23.25
N LEU A 301 -2.27 25.80 -23.05
CA LEU A 301 -1.26 25.82 -22.01
C LEU A 301 0.11 26.09 -22.62
N LYS A 302 0.97 26.76 -21.84
CA LYS A 302 2.32 27.13 -22.24
C LYS A 302 3.33 26.67 -21.20
N ILE A 303 4.43 26.08 -21.67
CA ILE A 303 5.62 25.78 -20.88
C ILE A 303 6.77 26.63 -21.41
N GLN A 304 7.25 27.58 -20.62
CA GLN A 304 8.20 28.61 -21.08
C GLN A 304 9.67 28.18 -21.07
N GLU A 305 10.10 27.34 -20.13
CA GLU A 305 11.52 27.02 -19.91
C GLU A 305 11.89 25.59 -20.33
N ASN A 306 11.59 25.19 -21.57
CA ASN A 306 11.85 23.80 -22.02
C ASN A 306 12.86 23.71 -23.19
N ASN A 307 14.12 24.03 -22.88
CA ASN A 307 15.26 23.88 -23.80
C ASN A 307 15.73 22.42 -23.94
N SER A 308 15.31 21.52 -23.04
CA SER A 308 15.70 20.10 -23.06
C SER A 308 15.11 19.30 -24.23
N LEU A 309 14.16 19.88 -24.95
CA LEU A 309 13.45 19.25 -26.07
C LEU A 309 13.94 19.69 -27.46
N ASP A 310 15.01 20.47 -27.51
CA ASP A 310 15.69 20.82 -28.75
C ASP A 310 16.57 19.66 -29.22
N SER A 311 15.92 18.61 -29.75
CA SER A 311 16.58 17.40 -30.23
C SER A 311 16.28 17.15 -31.70
N GLU A 312 17.29 16.63 -32.40
CA GLU A 312 17.15 16.12 -33.77
C GLU A 312 16.35 14.82 -33.82
N ASN A 313 16.16 14.17 -32.66
CA ASN A 313 15.31 13.00 -32.51
C ASN A 313 14.26 13.25 -31.43
N LEU A 314 13.06 12.72 -31.61
CA LEU A 314 11.97 12.93 -30.67
C LEU A 314 11.02 11.75 -30.72
N THR A 315 10.47 11.35 -29.58
CA THR A 315 9.26 10.52 -29.56
C THR A 315 8.27 11.15 -28.61
N ILE A 316 7.05 11.36 -29.09
CA ILE A 316 5.92 11.90 -28.35
C ILE A 316 4.87 10.81 -28.23
N PHE A 317 4.36 10.61 -27.02
CA PHE A 317 3.11 9.90 -26.80
C PHE A 317 2.10 10.85 -26.18
N THR A 318 0.84 10.72 -26.58
CA THR A 318 -0.25 11.44 -25.94
C THR A 318 -1.50 10.58 -25.92
N VAL A 319 -2.21 10.59 -24.79
CA VAL A 319 -3.54 9.97 -24.68
C VAL A 319 -4.58 11.05 -24.86
N VAL A 320 -5.33 10.96 -25.95
CA VAL A 320 -6.22 12.02 -26.38
C VAL A 320 -7.56 11.46 -26.84
N LYS A 321 -8.63 12.20 -26.56
CA LYS A 321 -9.97 11.97 -27.09
C LYS A 321 -10.41 13.19 -27.88
N ASN A 322 -10.83 12.99 -29.12
CA ASN A 322 -11.45 14.04 -29.90
C ASN A 322 -12.88 14.27 -29.37
N THR A 323 -13.19 15.48 -28.94
CA THR A 323 -14.53 15.79 -28.42
C THR A 323 -15.48 16.36 -29.46
N GLU A 324 -14.95 16.70 -30.64
CA GLU A 324 -15.73 17.24 -31.74
C GLU A 324 -15.36 16.48 -33.03
N SER A 325 -16.03 15.34 -33.27
CA SER A 325 -15.95 14.58 -34.53
C SER A 325 -16.67 15.32 -35.66
N GLY A 326 -16.23 15.10 -36.90
CA GLY A 326 -16.84 15.70 -38.09
C GLY A 326 -16.53 17.19 -38.33
N ILE A 327 -15.70 17.83 -37.50
CA ILE A 327 -15.30 19.22 -37.73
C ILE A 327 -14.06 19.27 -38.61
N ASN A 328 -14.21 19.88 -39.79
CA ASN A 328 -13.11 20.14 -40.71
C ASN A 328 -12.26 21.34 -40.24
N ARG A 329 -11.57 21.17 -39.10
CA ARG A 329 -10.62 22.16 -38.59
C ARG A 329 -9.38 21.48 -38.01
N ILE A 330 -8.31 22.27 -37.95
CA ILE A 330 -7.05 21.88 -37.32
C ILE A 330 -7.16 22.11 -35.81
N GLN A 331 -6.86 21.07 -35.02
CA GLN A 331 -6.86 21.09 -33.56
C GLN A 331 -5.44 20.74 -33.07
N ASN A 332 -4.74 21.71 -32.48
CA ASN A 332 -3.42 21.45 -31.92
C ASN A 332 -3.54 20.57 -30.67
N ILE A 333 -2.73 19.51 -30.59
CA ILE A 333 -2.61 18.70 -29.36
C ILE A 333 -1.42 19.22 -28.58
N ILE A 334 -0.24 19.19 -29.21
CA ILE A 334 1.00 19.68 -28.63
C ILE A 334 1.95 20.15 -29.73
N SER A 335 2.60 21.28 -29.50
CA SER A 335 3.51 21.87 -30.46
C SER A 335 4.65 22.60 -29.77
N LYS A 336 5.82 22.57 -30.39
CA LYS A 336 6.91 23.52 -30.15
C LYS A 336 7.23 24.10 -31.52
N TYR A 337 6.46 25.13 -31.92
CA TYR A 337 6.42 25.62 -33.30
C TYR A 337 6.44 27.15 -33.38
N ASN A 338 7.33 27.69 -34.22
CA ASN A 338 7.41 29.12 -34.52
C ASN A 338 6.73 29.39 -35.86
N ASN A 339 5.60 30.09 -35.84
CA ASN A 339 4.87 30.46 -37.06
C ASN A 339 5.61 31.47 -37.94
N SER A 340 6.44 32.34 -37.38
CA SER A 340 7.09 33.44 -38.12
C SER A 340 8.26 32.95 -38.97
N ASN A 341 8.99 31.97 -38.46
CA ASN A 341 10.16 31.40 -39.15
C ASN A 341 9.90 29.99 -39.69
N GLU A 342 8.69 29.46 -39.49
CA GLU A 342 8.32 28.08 -39.79
C GLU A 342 9.36 27.10 -39.19
N GLN A 343 9.53 27.07 -37.88
CA GLN A 343 10.53 26.22 -37.23
C GLN A 343 9.91 25.35 -36.15
N GLY A 344 10.41 24.12 -36.02
CA GLY A 344 10.02 23.15 -34.99
C GLY A 344 9.00 22.12 -35.46
N TRP A 345 8.17 21.65 -34.52
CA TRP A 345 7.25 20.53 -34.72
C TRP A 345 5.89 20.77 -34.06
N GLN A 346 4.87 20.10 -34.58
CA GLN A 346 3.54 20.05 -34.00
C GLN A 346 2.87 18.70 -34.27
N LEU A 347 2.21 18.18 -33.24
CA LEU A 347 1.30 17.05 -33.30
C LEU A 347 -0.13 17.59 -33.17
N ARG A 348 -0.96 17.32 -34.17
CA ARG A 348 -2.29 17.90 -34.27
C ARG A 348 -3.28 16.93 -34.88
N LEU A 349 -4.56 17.25 -34.74
CA LEU A 349 -5.64 16.63 -35.49
C LEU A 349 -6.04 17.55 -36.63
N ASN A 350 -6.26 17.00 -37.81
CA ASN A 350 -6.84 17.72 -38.93
C ASN A 350 -8.08 16.95 -39.40
N SER A 351 -9.26 17.45 -39.02
CA SER A 351 -10.49 16.66 -39.03
C SER A 351 -10.35 15.42 -38.15
N GLU A 352 -10.27 14.23 -38.73
CA GLU A 352 -10.12 12.94 -38.04
C GLU A 352 -8.76 12.28 -38.30
N ASN A 353 -7.86 13.02 -38.97
CA ASN A 353 -6.52 12.52 -39.25
C ASN A 353 -5.55 13.03 -38.20
N VAL A 354 -4.67 12.15 -37.75
CA VAL A 354 -3.52 12.55 -36.96
C VAL A 354 -2.46 13.07 -37.91
N GLU A 355 -1.94 14.26 -37.62
CA GLU A 355 -0.86 14.87 -38.38
C GLU A 355 0.32 15.18 -37.48
N PHE A 356 1.49 14.69 -37.89
CA PHE A 356 2.76 15.15 -37.35
C PHE A 356 3.45 16.03 -38.39
N GLU A 357 3.63 17.30 -38.03
CA GLU A 357 4.28 18.27 -38.87
C GLU A 357 5.59 18.71 -38.26
N TYR A 358 6.62 18.78 -39.09
CA TYR A 358 7.94 19.26 -38.71
C TYR A 358 8.53 20.06 -39.88
N MET A 359 9.47 20.92 -39.53
CA MET A 359 10.21 21.75 -40.47
C MET A 359 11.63 21.25 -40.58
N GLY A 360 12.10 21.05 -41.81
CA GLY A 360 13.50 20.72 -42.05
C GLY A 360 14.12 21.44 -43.24
N LEU A 361 15.45 21.48 -43.22
CA LEU A 361 16.25 22.04 -44.30
C LEU A 361 16.29 21.06 -45.48
N GLU A 362 15.66 21.43 -46.59
CA GLU A 362 15.72 20.67 -47.84
C GLU A 362 16.75 21.32 -48.79
N GLN A 363 17.69 20.53 -49.31
CA GLN A 363 18.67 20.99 -50.31
C GLN A 363 18.07 20.94 -51.71
N TYR A 364 17.99 22.11 -52.36
CA TYR A 364 17.69 22.18 -53.79
C TYR A 364 18.97 22.14 -54.62
N TRP A 365 18.94 21.40 -55.73
CA TRP A 365 20.10 21.22 -56.60
C TRP A 365 20.62 22.54 -57.22
N ASP A 366 19.76 23.57 -57.32
CA ASP A 366 20.08 24.83 -58.01
C ASP A 366 20.05 26.09 -57.11
N TRP A 367 19.51 26.06 -55.88
CA TRP A 367 19.21 27.28 -55.09
C TRP A 367 19.66 27.24 -53.62
N GLY A 368 20.43 26.22 -53.20
CA GLY A 368 20.86 26.06 -51.82
C GLY A 368 19.80 25.45 -50.90
N TRP A 369 19.99 25.58 -49.58
CA TRP A 369 19.10 25.01 -48.56
C TRP A 369 17.91 25.93 -48.28
N ARG A 370 16.69 25.36 -48.25
CA ARG A 370 15.47 26.07 -47.83
C ARG A 370 14.75 25.29 -46.75
N TYR A 371 14.17 26.00 -45.79
CA TYR A 371 13.25 25.40 -44.83
C TYR A 371 11.95 25.06 -45.54
N ARG A 372 11.47 23.81 -45.41
CA ARG A 372 10.15 23.40 -45.86
C ARG A 372 9.38 22.64 -44.80
N LYS A 373 8.10 22.95 -44.75
CA LYS A 373 7.09 22.29 -43.94
C LYS A 373 6.76 20.93 -44.53
N LYS A 374 6.93 19.89 -43.73
CA LYS A 374 6.50 18.54 -44.07
C LYS A 374 5.43 18.11 -43.08
N SER A 375 4.27 17.74 -43.62
CA SER A 375 3.17 17.17 -42.85
C SER A 375 3.04 15.70 -43.21
N ASN A 376 3.07 14.86 -42.21
CA ASN A 376 2.82 13.44 -42.30
C ASN A 376 1.46 13.15 -41.67
N THR A 377 0.56 12.58 -42.47
CA THR A 377 -0.84 12.37 -42.10
C THR A 377 -1.12 10.88 -42.01
N LEU A 378 -1.63 10.44 -40.87
CA LEU A 378 -2.18 9.10 -40.68
C LEU A 378 -3.70 9.20 -40.75
N VAL A 379 -4.27 8.56 -41.76
CA VAL A 379 -5.72 8.44 -41.94
C VAL A 379 -6.21 7.28 -41.10
N SER A 380 -7.10 7.56 -40.15
CA SER A 380 -7.74 6.54 -39.32
C SER A 380 -9.24 6.58 -39.58
N GLU A 381 -9.80 5.45 -40.01
CA GLU A 381 -11.25 5.25 -40.00
C GLU A 381 -11.65 5.11 -38.52
N ASN A 382 -12.40 6.07 -37.98
CA ASN A 382 -12.89 6.13 -36.59
C ASN A 382 -11.96 6.79 -35.56
N TYR A 383 -11.30 7.91 -35.88
CA TYR A 383 -10.82 8.83 -34.85
C TYR A 383 -12.01 9.59 -34.22
N GLY A 384 -12.84 8.85 -33.48
CA GLY A 384 -14.14 9.25 -32.94
C GLY A 384 -14.10 9.79 -31.50
N GLU A 385 -15.21 9.66 -30.78
CA GLU A 385 -15.36 10.08 -29.38
C GLU A 385 -14.62 9.20 -28.36
N ASP A 386 -13.79 8.24 -28.79
CA ASP A 386 -13.04 7.37 -27.89
C ASP A 386 -11.66 7.95 -27.57
N LYS A 387 -11.02 7.41 -26.53
CA LYS A 387 -9.64 7.75 -26.16
C LYS A 387 -8.68 6.89 -26.97
N HIS A 388 -7.65 7.52 -27.52
CA HIS A 388 -6.61 6.87 -28.31
C HIS A 388 -5.22 7.25 -27.80
N ILE A 389 -4.27 6.34 -27.94
CA ILE A 389 -2.84 6.64 -27.82
C ILE A 389 -2.36 7.10 -29.18
N ILE A 390 -1.91 8.35 -29.27
CA ILE A 390 -1.15 8.83 -30.44
C ILE A 390 0.33 8.78 -30.13
N MET A 391 1.10 8.24 -31.06
CA MET A 391 2.55 8.26 -31.05
C MET A 391 3.09 8.97 -32.28
N ALA A 392 4.04 9.87 -32.09
CA ALA A 392 4.84 10.44 -33.17
C ALA A 392 6.32 10.32 -32.82
N SER A 393 7.09 9.63 -33.65
CA SER A 393 8.55 9.56 -33.52
C SER A 393 9.21 10.20 -34.73
N PHE A 394 10.18 11.06 -34.49
CA PHE A 394 10.97 11.74 -35.50
C PHE A 394 12.44 11.39 -35.34
N SER A 395 13.07 11.10 -36.46
CA SER A 395 14.51 11.08 -36.67
C SER A 395 14.80 11.71 -38.03
N PRO A 396 16.03 12.20 -38.29
CA PRO A 396 16.32 12.93 -39.52
C PRO A 396 15.97 12.20 -40.83
N ASN A 397 15.93 10.86 -40.77
CA ASN A 397 15.66 10.02 -41.92
C ASN A 397 14.29 9.35 -41.89
N ASN A 398 13.61 9.32 -40.75
CA ASN A 398 12.36 8.57 -40.59
C ASN A 398 11.40 9.29 -39.64
N THR A 399 10.13 9.35 -40.02
CA THR A 399 9.04 9.64 -39.10
C THR A 399 8.20 8.39 -38.94
N LEU A 400 7.79 8.11 -37.71
CA LEU A 400 6.75 7.14 -37.40
C LEU A 400 5.57 7.89 -36.82
N LEU A 401 4.39 7.56 -37.31
CA LEU A 401 3.14 8.05 -36.76
C LEU A 401 2.28 6.83 -36.45
N GLY A 402 1.75 6.77 -35.24
CA GLY A 402 0.99 5.62 -34.80
C GLY A 402 -0.22 6.00 -33.96
N ILE A 403 -1.21 5.12 -34.01
CA ILE A 403 -2.43 5.15 -33.19
C ILE A 403 -2.60 3.76 -32.60
N ASP A 404 -2.77 3.69 -31.28
CA ASP A 404 -3.16 2.47 -30.57
C ASP A 404 -2.24 1.26 -30.85
N GLY A 405 -0.93 1.51 -30.93
CA GLY A 405 0.10 0.49 -31.18
C GLY A 405 0.27 0.08 -32.65
N SER A 406 -0.55 0.60 -33.56
CA SER A 406 -0.30 0.52 -35.00
C SER A 406 0.52 1.72 -35.45
N ASP A 407 1.70 1.51 -36.02
CA ASP A 407 2.55 2.57 -36.55
C ASP A 407 2.79 2.47 -38.06
N PHE A 408 3.03 3.61 -38.69
CA PHE A 408 3.36 3.72 -40.10
C PHE A 408 4.69 4.46 -40.29
N LEU A 409 5.64 3.77 -40.94
CA LEU A 409 6.95 4.33 -41.26
C LEU A 409 6.90 5.21 -42.50
N ILE A 410 7.36 6.44 -42.35
CA ILE A 410 7.51 7.42 -43.41
C ILE A 410 9.00 7.73 -43.55
N GLN A 411 9.57 7.37 -44.70
CA GLN A 411 10.96 7.70 -45.00
C GLN A 411 11.08 9.17 -45.39
N ASN A 412 11.85 9.91 -44.59
CA ASN A 412 12.18 11.31 -44.83
C ASN A 412 13.57 11.37 -45.45
N LYS A 413 13.71 12.00 -46.62
CA LYS A 413 15.05 12.23 -47.17
C LYS A 413 15.57 13.58 -46.71
N ASN A 414 16.61 13.57 -45.87
CA ASN A 414 17.44 14.72 -45.51
C ASN A 414 16.73 15.86 -44.74
N TYR A 415 15.82 15.55 -43.82
CA TYR A 415 15.19 16.59 -43.00
C TYR A 415 15.85 16.63 -41.61
N THR A 416 16.25 17.79 -41.14
CA THR A 416 16.68 17.99 -39.74
C THR A 416 15.61 18.77 -38.99
N ASN A 417 15.32 18.41 -37.74
CA ASN A 417 14.47 19.25 -36.90
C ASN A 417 15.24 20.55 -36.59
N SER A 418 14.71 21.71 -36.99
CA SER A 418 15.32 22.98 -36.64
C SER A 418 15.06 23.29 -35.17
N ILE A 419 16.12 23.43 -34.37
CA ILE A 419 16.07 23.93 -32.99
C ILE A 419 15.26 25.23 -32.95
N ASN A 420 14.24 25.32 -32.09
CA ASN A 420 13.48 26.55 -31.88
C ASN A 420 13.34 26.87 -30.40
N ASN A 421 13.56 28.13 -30.05
CA ASN A 421 13.44 28.58 -28.65
C ASN A 421 11.99 28.86 -28.25
N GLU A 422 11.03 28.30 -28.99
CA GLU A 422 9.62 28.49 -28.69
C GLU A 422 9.22 27.67 -27.46
N PRO A 423 8.23 28.17 -26.69
CA PRO A 423 7.62 27.40 -25.65
C PRO A 423 6.90 26.18 -26.23
N ILE A 424 6.67 25.18 -25.39
CA ILE A 424 5.70 24.14 -25.71
C ILE A 424 4.31 24.74 -25.51
N ILE A 425 3.44 24.52 -26.49
CA ILE A 425 2.04 24.87 -26.46
C ILE A 425 1.23 23.58 -26.51
N ILE A 426 0.37 23.37 -25.52
CA ILE A 426 -0.59 22.26 -25.47
C ILE A 426 -1.97 22.86 -25.75
N GLY A 427 -2.74 22.24 -26.64
CA GLY A 427 -4.01 22.80 -27.11
C GLY A 427 -3.85 24.07 -27.95
N GLY A 428 -4.86 24.93 -27.97
CA GLY A 428 -4.90 26.11 -28.83
C GLY A 428 -6.29 26.73 -28.90
N ASP A 429 -6.37 27.94 -29.47
CA ASP A 429 -7.64 28.69 -29.61
C ASP A 429 -8.75 27.91 -30.38
N SER A 430 -8.38 26.86 -31.14
CA SER A 430 -9.29 25.98 -31.89
C SER A 430 -9.20 24.50 -31.46
N SER A 431 -8.65 24.21 -30.28
CA SER A 431 -8.44 22.83 -29.81
C SER A 431 -9.57 22.36 -28.90
N TYR A 432 -10.28 21.31 -29.32
CA TYR A 432 -11.40 20.73 -28.59
C TYR A 432 -11.14 19.23 -28.39
N VAL A 433 -10.10 18.98 -27.62
CA VAL A 433 -9.65 17.63 -27.27
C VAL A 433 -9.58 17.48 -25.76
N GLN A 434 -9.77 16.24 -25.30
CA GLN A 434 -9.44 15.84 -23.95
C GLN A 434 -8.06 15.21 -23.95
N ILE A 435 -7.14 15.70 -23.14
CA ILE A 435 -5.77 15.19 -23.03
C ILE A 435 -5.57 14.61 -21.64
N SER A 436 -5.25 13.31 -21.58
CA SER A 436 -5.09 12.59 -20.31
C SER A 436 -3.62 12.48 -19.90
N GLU A 437 -2.70 12.37 -20.86
CA GLU A 437 -1.28 12.20 -20.59
C GLU A 437 -0.44 12.60 -21.79
N ILE A 438 0.74 13.18 -21.55
CA ILE A 438 1.74 13.53 -22.56
C ILE A 438 3.11 13.05 -22.07
N LEU A 439 3.81 12.30 -22.91
CA LEU A 439 5.20 11.90 -22.71
C LEU A 439 6.04 12.40 -23.87
N ILE A 440 7.19 12.98 -23.60
CA ILE A 440 8.16 13.37 -24.63
C ILE A 440 9.55 12.84 -24.27
N PHE A 441 10.12 12.10 -25.21
CA PHE A 441 11.48 11.57 -25.15
C PHE A 441 12.35 12.30 -26.17
N LYS A 442 13.55 12.71 -25.77
CA LYS A 442 14.54 13.38 -26.66
C LYS A 442 15.29 12.43 -27.61
N ASN A 443 14.87 11.17 -27.66
CA ASN A 443 15.44 10.09 -28.47
C ASN A 443 14.32 9.49 -29.34
N ALA A 444 14.69 8.96 -30.50
CA ALA A 444 13.79 8.11 -31.29
C ALA A 444 13.79 6.72 -30.66
N LEU A 445 12.73 6.40 -29.92
CA LEU A 445 12.59 5.10 -29.24
C LEU A 445 12.56 3.93 -30.25
N SER A 446 13.20 2.83 -29.87
CA SER A 446 13.11 1.53 -30.56
C SER A 446 11.69 0.95 -30.51
N GLU A 447 11.39 -0.02 -31.36
CA GLU A 447 10.07 -0.67 -31.39
C GLU A 447 9.69 -1.26 -30.02
N GLU A 448 10.63 -1.93 -29.35
CA GLU A 448 10.40 -2.54 -28.03
C GLU A 448 10.09 -1.48 -26.97
N GLU A 449 10.87 -0.39 -26.92
CA GLU A 449 10.62 0.71 -25.98
C GLU A 449 9.27 1.39 -26.26
N ARG A 450 8.89 1.55 -27.53
CA ARG A 450 7.58 2.10 -27.90
C ARG A 450 6.44 1.20 -27.42
N LYS A 451 6.52 -0.10 -27.69
CA LYS A 451 5.51 -1.07 -27.23
C LYS A 451 5.37 -1.05 -25.71
N GLN A 452 6.46 -0.98 -24.96
CA GLN A 452 6.42 -0.89 -23.51
C GLN A 452 5.68 0.36 -23.00
N VAL A 453 5.93 1.53 -23.62
CA VAL A 453 5.23 2.77 -23.28
C VAL A 453 3.75 2.71 -23.67
N GLU A 454 3.43 2.15 -24.84
CA GLU A 454 2.05 1.97 -25.31
C GLU A 454 1.26 1.01 -24.42
N THR A 455 1.86 -0.12 -24.02
CA THR A 455 1.26 -1.04 -23.05
C THR A 455 1.01 -0.37 -21.70
N TYR A 456 1.97 0.45 -21.23
CA TYR A 456 1.77 1.23 -20.01
C TYR A 456 0.56 2.16 -20.12
N LEU A 457 0.50 2.96 -21.20
CA LEU A 457 -0.61 3.90 -21.41
C LEU A 457 -1.94 3.18 -21.59
N SER A 458 -1.96 2.03 -22.27
CA SER A 458 -3.18 1.28 -22.55
C SER A 458 -3.77 0.66 -21.28
N ILE A 459 -2.93 0.13 -20.39
CA ILE A 459 -3.33 -0.40 -19.09
C ILE A 459 -3.83 0.74 -18.20
N LYS A 460 -3.04 1.81 -18.06
CA LYS A 460 -3.37 2.94 -17.18
C LYS A 460 -4.68 3.63 -17.55
N HIS A 461 -4.92 3.83 -18.85
CA HIS A 461 -6.12 4.51 -19.35
C HIS A 461 -7.23 3.56 -19.76
N ASN A 462 -7.08 2.25 -19.47
CA ASN A 462 -8.06 1.20 -19.75
C ASN A 462 -8.57 1.19 -21.21
N LEU A 463 -7.63 1.23 -22.16
CA LEU A 463 -7.94 1.33 -23.60
C LEU A 463 -8.14 -0.03 -24.29
N GLY A 464 -7.92 -1.14 -23.57
CA GLY A 464 -8.22 -2.47 -24.08
C GLY A 464 -7.44 -2.87 -25.35
N LEU A 465 -6.25 -2.28 -25.58
CA LEU A 465 -5.40 -2.67 -26.69
C LEU A 465 -4.98 -4.13 -26.50
N ASN A 466 -5.48 -5.00 -27.38
CA ASN A 466 -5.18 -6.42 -27.33
C ASN A 466 -3.66 -6.63 -27.40
N ASN A 467 -3.05 -7.15 -26.34
CA ASN A 467 -1.63 -7.51 -26.25
C ASN A 467 -1.26 -8.73 -27.14
N ASN A 468 -1.84 -8.84 -28.33
CA ASN A 468 -1.53 -9.89 -29.29
C ASN A 468 -0.72 -9.27 -30.43
N ASN A 469 0.60 -9.23 -30.27
CA ASN A 469 1.60 -9.58 -31.29
C ASN A 469 3.03 -9.56 -30.73
#